data_AF-A0A831PSL5-F1
#
_entry.id   AF-A0A831PSL5-F1
#
_cell.length_a   1.000
_cell.length_b   1.000
_cell.length_c   1.000
_cell.angle_alpha   90.00
_cell.angle_beta   90.00
_cell.angle_gamma   90.00
#
_symmetry.space_group_name_H-M   'P 1'
#
loop_
_entity.id
_entity.type
_entity.pdbx_description
1 polymer ?
#
loop_
_entity_poly.entity_id
_entity_poly.type
_entity_poly.pdbx_seq_one_letter_code
_entity_poly.pdbx_strand_id
1 'polypeptide(L)'
;RPCLVVGGSARSYLGEYMAGGIVLVLRQGETGPFVERGIASGIHGGEVYIRGEVDPGCLAIGAKVLPFDEEHRARIRPLIEEFCRHFGVEAAPLLGADYTRIGPASARPFAGKYTWE
;
A
#
# COMPACT_ATOMS: atom_id res chain seq x y z
N ARG A 1 -12.17 -5.75 8.43
CA ARG A 1 -10.77 -5.28 8.58
C ARG A 1 -10.77 -3.78 8.28
N PRO A 2 -10.03 -2.93 9.01
CA PRO A 2 -9.99 -1.50 8.70
C PRO A 2 -9.35 -1.27 7.32
N CYS A 3 -9.89 -0.30 6.57
CA CYS A 3 -9.37 0.11 5.28
C CYS A 3 -9.35 1.64 5.17
N LEU A 4 -8.31 2.16 4.51
CA LEU A 4 -8.17 3.57 4.15
C LEU A 4 -7.93 3.66 2.65
N VAL A 5 -8.75 4.42 1.93
CA VAL A 5 -8.57 4.69 0.50
C VAL A 5 -8.30 6.17 0.29
N VAL A 6 -7.21 6.49 -0.38
CA VAL A 6 -6.75 7.85 -0.66
C VAL A 6 -6.83 8.10 -2.17
N GLY A 7 -7.58 9.11 -2.58
CA GLY A 7 -7.79 9.43 -4.00
C GLY A 7 -6.55 10.01 -4.69
N GLY A 8 -5.90 10.98 -4.05
CA GLY A 8 -4.69 11.63 -4.55
C GLY A 8 -3.42 10.91 -4.09
N SER A 9 -2.48 11.69 -3.54
CA SER A 9 -1.20 11.19 -3.05
C SER A 9 -1.17 10.93 -1.55
N ALA A 10 -0.08 10.30 -1.14
CA ALA A 10 0.41 10.31 0.23
C ALA A 10 1.81 10.94 0.27
N ARG A 11 2.28 11.26 1.47
CA ARG A 11 3.64 11.76 1.69
C ARG A 11 4.44 10.75 2.51
N SER A 12 5.58 11.19 3.00
CA SER A 12 6.50 10.38 3.81
C SER A 12 5.78 9.65 4.95
N TYR A 13 6.28 8.46 5.28
CA TYR A 13 5.77 7.60 6.37
C TYR A 13 4.35 7.06 6.17
N LEU A 14 3.90 6.95 4.91
CA LEU A 14 2.68 6.21 4.58
C LEU A 14 2.73 4.79 5.16
N GLY A 15 1.73 4.44 5.98
CA GLY A 15 1.62 3.11 6.57
C GLY A 15 2.57 2.85 7.75
N GLU A 16 3.10 3.89 8.38
CA GLU A 16 3.92 3.75 9.57
C GLU A 16 3.19 2.99 10.70
N TYR A 17 3.89 2.07 11.35
CA TYR A 17 3.42 1.23 12.46
C TYR A 17 2.12 0.47 12.16
N MET A 18 1.85 0.15 10.89
CA MET A 18 0.69 -0.67 10.55
C MET A 18 0.79 -2.06 11.21
N ALA A 19 -0.30 -2.46 11.88
CA ALA A 19 -0.45 -3.78 12.50
C ALA A 19 -1.56 -4.62 11.85
N GLY A 20 -2.22 -4.10 10.82
CA GLY A 20 -3.31 -4.76 10.11
C GLY A 20 -4.06 -3.82 9.18
N GLY A 21 -5.02 -4.37 8.43
CA GLY A 21 -5.85 -3.60 7.51
C GLY A 21 -5.20 -3.34 6.15
N ILE A 22 -5.81 -2.43 5.39
CA ILE A 22 -5.40 -2.05 4.02
C ILE A 22 -5.30 -0.52 3.95
N VAL A 23 -4.21 -0.01 3.40
CA VAL A 23 -4.11 1.35 2.88
C VAL A 23 -4.01 1.27 1.36
N LEU A 24 -4.86 2.00 0.64
CA LEU A 24 -4.88 2.02 -0.82
C LEU A 24 -4.74 3.47 -1.32
N VAL A 25 -3.70 3.76 -2.10
CA VAL A 25 -3.44 5.08 -2.67
C VAL A 25 -3.64 5.03 -4.18
N LEU A 26 -4.66 5.76 -4.66
CA LEU A 26 -5.10 5.76 -6.04
C LEU A 26 -4.35 6.76 -6.92
N ARG A 27 -3.60 7.71 -6.37
CA ARG A 27 -2.73 8.63 -7.14
C ARG A 27 -3.44 9.27 -8.35
N GLN A 28 -4.69 9.69 -8.21
CA GLN A 28 -5.44 10.28 -9.31
C GLN A 28 -4.75 11.55 -9.82
N GLY A 29 -4.64 11.69 -11.13
CA GLY A 29 -3.95 12.82 -11.78
C GLY A 29 -2.43 12.78 -11.71
N GLU A 30 -1.82 11.76 -11.09
CA GLU A 30 -0.37 11.61 -11.05
C GLU A 30 0.14 10.63 -12.09
N THR A 31 1.37 10.88 -12.55
CA THR A 31 2.12 10.04 -13.48
C THR A 31 3.51 9.74 -12.91
N GLY A 32 4.18 8.73 -13.48
CA GLY A 32 5.52 8.32 -13.05
C GLY A 32 5.54 7.55 -11.73
N PRO A 33 6.74 7.17 -11.24
CA PRO A 33 6.90 6.40 -10.02
C PRO A 33 6.48 7.21 -8.79
N PHE A 34 5.94 6.52 -7.79
CA PHE A 34 5.71 7.11 -6.48
C PHE A 34 7.04 7.15 -5.71
N VAL A 35 7.50 8.35 -5.36
CA VAL A 35 8.80 8.58 -4.70
C VAL A 35 8.58 9.36 -3.42
N GLU A 36 8.70 8.67 -2.29
CA GLU A 36 8.63 9.22 -0.93
C GLU A 36 9.64 8.52 -0.02
N ARG A 37 9.67 8.83 1.27
CA ARG A 37 10.54 8.13 2.23
C ARG A 37 9.77 7.45 3.34
N GLY A 38 10.35 6.37 3.86
CA GLY A 38 9.90 5.74 5.09
C GLY A 38 8.58 4.97 4.94
N ILE A 39 8.24 4.53 3.71
CA ILE A 39 6.99 3.81 3.46
C ILE A 39 6.98 2.54 4.31
N ALA A 40 5.89 2.34 5.05
CA ALA A 40 5.65 1.21 5.94
C ALA A 40 6.73 1.03 7.03
N SER A 41 7.31 2.12 7.53
CA SER A 41 8.24 2.09 8.66
C SER A 41 7.59 1.46 9.89
N GLY A 42 8.24 0.46 10.49
CA GLY A 42 7.70 -0.22 11.67
C GLY A 42 6.49 -1.14 11.38
N ILE A 43 6.24 -1.53 10.13
CA ILE A 43 5.09 -2.40 9.81
C ILE A 43 5.20 -3.78 10.45
N HIS A 44 4.19 -4.15 11.24
CA HIS A 44 4.01 -5.47 11.85
C HIS A 44 2.94 -6.30 11.14
N GLY A 45 2.00 -5.67 10.44
CA GLY A 45 0.92 -6.35 9.72
C GLY A 45 0.11 -5.43 8.83
N GLY A 46 -0.71 -6.01 7.96
CA GLY A 46 -1.50 -5.29 6.97
C GLY A 46 -0.78 -5.11 5.64
N GLU A 47 -1.40 -4.35 4.75
CA GLU A 47 -0.96 -4.17 3.36
C GLU A 47 -1.13 -2.71 2.93
N VAL A 48 -0.14 -2.18 2.22
CA VAL A 48 -0.23 -0.90 1.51
C VAL A 48 -0.23 -1.18 0.01
N TYR A 49 -1.20 -0.63 -0.70
CA TYR A 49 -1.32 -0.71 -2.16
C TYR A 49 -1.18 0.69 -2.73
N ILE A 50 -0.29 0.88 -3.69
CA ILE A 50 -0.07 2.17 -4.36
C ILE A 50 -0.23 1.96 -5.86
N ARG A 51 -1.10 2.73 -6.51
CA ARG A 51 -1.30 2.64 -7.97
C ARG A 51 0.00 3.01 -8.71
N GLY A 52 0.46 2.15 -9.60
CA GLY A 52 1.71 2.29 -10.32
C GLY A 52 2.94 1.78 -9.57
N GLU A 53 4.10 2.14 -10.08
CA GLU A 53 5.40 1.72 -9.56
C GLU A 53 5.81 2.54 -8.33
N VAL A 54 6.49 1.89 -7.40
CA VAL A 54 7.12 2.51 -6.22
C VAL A 54 8.59 2.15 -6.25
N ASP A 55 9.47 3.14 -6.07
CA ASP A 55 10.90 2.88 -5.93
C ASP A 55 11.15 2.06 -4.64
N PRO A 56 11.75 0.86 -4.71
CA PRO A 56 12.06 0.05 -3.53
C PRO A 56 12.90 0.79 -2.49
N GLY A 57 13.70 1.78 -2.88
CA GLY A 57 14.47 2.63 -1.98
C GLY A 57 13.62 3.52 -1.06
N CYS A 58 12.33 3.68 -1.36
CA CYS A 58 11.38 4.42 -0.54
C CYS A 58 10.90 3.63 0.70
N LEU A 59 11.04 2.30 0.68
CA LEU A 59 10.54 1.43 1.74
C LEU A 59 11.47 1.48 2.96
N ALA A 60 10.86 1.51 4.15
CA ALA A 60 11.60 1.44 5.39
C ALA A 60 11.96 0.00 5.77
N ILE A 61 12.88 -0.13 6.73
CA ILE A 61 13.28 -1.42 7.30
C ILE A 61 12.06 -2.17 7.81
N GLY A 62 11.96 -3.45 7.43
CA GLY A 62 10.86 -4.32 7.82
C GLY A 62 9.71 -4.38 6.82
N ALA A 63 9.71 -3.52 5.79
CA ALA A 63 8.78 -3.59 4.67
C ALA A 63 9.44 -4.21 3.43
N LYS A 64 8.64 -4.82 2.55
CA LYS A 64 9.07 -5.24 1.22
C LYS A 64 7.93 -5.13 0.21
N VAL A 65 8.30 -5.03 -1.07
CA VAL A 65 7.36 -5.26 -2.16
C VAL A 65 6.98 -6.74 -2.17
N LEU A 66 5.68 -7.01 -2.27
CA LEU A 66 5.10 -8.35 -2.30
C LEU A 66 4.52 -8.64 -3.69
N PRO A 67 4.38 -9.92 -4.08
CA PRO A 67 3.65 -10.29 -5.28
C PRO A 67 2.24 -9.70 -5.29
N PHE A 68 1.84 -9.16 -6.43
CA PHE A 68 0.50 -8.64 -6.70
C PHE A 68 -0.12 -9.48 -7.81
N ASP A 69 -1.14 -10.26 -7.46
CA ASP A 69 -1.83 -11.19 -8.36
C ASP A 69 -3.35 -10.93 -8.35
N GLU A 70 -4.12 -11.80 -9.01
CA GLU A 70 -5.58 -11.64 -9.12
C GLU A 70 -6.32 -11.72 -7.77
N GLU A 71 -5.80 -12.43 -6.78
CA GLU A 71 -6.39 -12.47 -5.43
C GLU A 71 -6.32 -11.08 -4.78
N HIS A 72 -5.19 -10.41 -4.96
CA HIS A 72 -4.97 -9.05 -4.45
C HIS A 72 -5.78 -8.02 -5.24
N ARG A 73 -5.88 -8.20 -6.56
CA ARG A 73 -6.75 -7.36 -7.41
C ARG A 73 -8.22 -7.48 -6.98
N ALA A 74 -8.70 -8.71 -6.78
CA ALA A 74 -10.06 -8.96 -6.28
C ALA A 74 -10.29 -8.37 -4.89
N ARG A 75 -9.26 -8.34 -4.03
CA ARG A 75 -9.33 -7.75 -2.69
C ARG A 75 -9.49 -6.23 -2.68
N ILE A 76 -8.80 -5.51 -3.57
CA ILE A 76 -8.87 -4.04 -3.64
C ILE A 76 -10.00 -3.53 -4.54
N ARG A 77 -10.52 -4.34 -5.47
CA ARG A 77 -11.65 -4.01 -6.35
C ARG A 77 -12.85 -3.38 -5.61
N PRO A 78 -13.45 -4.02 -4.58
CA PRO A 78 -14.61 -3.43 -3.92
C PRO A 78 -14.29 -2.10 -3.23
N LEU A 79 -13.04 -1.89 -2.78
CA LEU A 79 -12.61 -0.63 -2.16
C LEU A 79 -12.53 0.50 -3.20
N ILE A 80 -12.06 0.18 -4.42
CA ILE A 80 -12.02 1.11 -5.54
C ILE A 80 -13.44 1.47 -5.97
N GLU A 81 -14.32 0.49 -6.14
CA GLU A 81 -15.71 0.69 -6.55
C GLU A 81 -16.48 1.53 -5.52
N GLU A 82 -16.29 1.26 -4.22
CA GLU A 82 -16.87 2.04 -3.14
C GLU A 82 -16.36 3.49 -3.15
N PHE A 83 -15.05 3.70 -3.29
CA PHE A 83 -14.47 5.03 -3.45
C PHE A 83 -15.06 5.76 -4.65
N CYS A 84 -15.14 5.10 -5.81
CA CYS A 84 -15.69 5.69 -7.03
C CYS A 84 -17.15 6.13 -6.86
N ARG A 85 -17.97 5.31 -6.21
CA ARG A 85 -19.36 5.64 -5.87
C ARG A 85 -19.47 6.84 -4.93
N HIS A 86 -18.57 6.96 -3.96
CA HIS A 86 -18.59 8.08 -3.01
C HIS A 86 -18.15 9.41 -3.63
N PHE A 87 -17.18 9.38 -4.54
CA PHE A 87 -16.55 10.59 -5.08
C PHE A 87 -16.92 10.89 -6.54
N GLY A 88 -17.78 10.08 -7.17
CA GLY A 88 -18.20 10.28 -8.56
C GLY A 88 -17.06 10.11 -9.56
N VAL A 89 -16.16 9.17 -9.30
CA VAL A 89 -14.98 8.91 -10.14
C VAL A 89 -15.22 7.69 -11.03
N GLU A 90 -14.69 7.70 -12.25
CA GLU A 90 -14.74 6.56 -13.16
C GLU A 90 -13.87 5.38 -12.64
N ALA A 91 -14.49 4.22 -12.44
CA ALA A 91 -13.84 3.06 -11.84
C ALA A 91 -12.91 2.31 -12.82
N ALA A 92 -13.28 2.24 -14.10
CA ALA A 92 -12.57 1.41 -15.08
C ALA A 92 -11.05 1.71 -15.18
N PRO A 93 -10.60 2.99 -15.21
CA PRO A 93 -9.17 3.29 -15.25
C PRO A 93 -8.42 2.87 -13.98
N LEU A 94 -9.08 2.89 -12.83
CA LEU A 94 -8.47 2.48 -11.55
C LEU A 94 -8.42 0.96 -11.46
N LEU A 95 -9.50 0.28 -11.82
CA LEU A 95 -9.60 -1.18 -11.81
C LEU A 95 -8.67 -1.87 -12.81
N GLY A 96 -8.35 -1.21 -13.92
CA GLY A 96 -7.44 -1.71 -14.96
C GLY A 96 -5.96 -1.40 -14.72
N ALA A 97 -5.62 -0.61 -13.70
CA ALA A 97 -4.24 -0.24 -13.43
C ALA A 97 -3.46 -1.34 -12.69
N ASP A 98 -2.14 -1.21 -12.69
CA ASP A 98 -1.24 -1.98 -11.83
C ASP A 98 -1.01 -1.29 -10.50
N TYR A 99 -0.71 -2.10 -9.49
CA TYR A 99 -0.50 -1.65 -8.12
C TYR A 99 0.75 -2.30 -7.55
N THR A 100 1.57 -1.49 -6.89
CA THR A 100 2.62 -2.00 -6.03
C THR A 100 2.03 -2.36 -4.67
N ARG A 101 2.18 -3.63 -4.27
CA ARG A 101 1.78 -4.13 -2.95
C ARG A 101 2.98 -4.14 -2.02
N ILE A 102 2.81 -3.59 -0.83
CA ILE A 102 3.84 -3.48 0.20
C ILE A 102 3.28 -4.11 1.48
N GLY A 103 4.10 -4.89 2.18
CA GLY A 103 3.75 -5.50 3.45
C GLY A 103 4.97 -5.84 4.29
N PRO A 104 4.79 -6.49 5.45
CA PRO A 104 5.91 -6.86 6.30
C PRO A 104 6.84 -7.87 5.62
N ALA A 105 8.15 -7.72 5.84
CA ALA A 105 9.18 -8.52 5.21
C ALA A 105 9.13 -9.99 5.64
N SER A 106 8.63 -10.28 6.83
CA SER A 106 8.39 -11.61 7.38
C SER A 106 7.24 -11.57 8.38
N ALA A 107 6.87 -12.70 8.98
CA ALA A 107 5.91 -12.74 10.08
C ALA A 107 6.41 -12.01 11.35
N ARG A 108 7.73 -11.81 11.49
CA ARG A 108 8.37 -11.12 12.62
C ARG A 108 9.51 -10.22 12.11
N PRO A 109 9.21 -9.10 11.44
CA PRO A 109 10.22 -8.31 10.72
C PRO A 109 11.26 -7.65 11.65
N PHE A 110 10.99 -7.59 12.95
CA PHE A 110 11.84 -6.93 13.94
C PHE A 110 12.30 -7.85 15.09
N ALA A 111 12.14 -9.18 14.99
CA ALA A 111 12.49 -10.10 16.08
C ALA A 111 13.92 -9.88 16.61
N GLY A 112 14.92 -9.81 15.72
CA GLY A 112 16.33 -9.60 16.08
C GLY A 112 16.69 -8.20 16.58
N LYS A 113 15.72 -7.30 16.77
CA LYS A 113 15.95 -5.97 17.36
C LYS A 113 15.55 -5.86 18.83
N TYR A 114 14.72 -6.78 19.31
CA TYR A 114 14.13 -6.70 20.66
C TYR A 114 14.53 -7.87 21.56
N THR A 115 15.18 -8.90 21.01
CA THR A 115 15.69 -10.06 21.75
C THR A 115 17.15 -10.30 21.39
N TRP A 116 17.98 -10.64 22.37
CA TRP A 116 19.44 -10.79 22.28
C TRP A 116 19.92 -12.17 21.80
N GLU A 117 19.20 -12.83 20.88
CA GLU A 117 19.60 -14.12 20.31
C GLU A 117 20.24 -13.96 18.93
#